data_AF-A0A9D5QFZ6-F1
#
_entry.id   AF-A0A9D5QFZ6-F1
#
_cell.length_a   1.000
_cell.length_b   1.000
_cell.length_c   1.000
_cell.angle_alpha   90.00
_cell.angle_beta   90.00
_cell.angle_gamma   90.00
#
_symmetry.space_group_name_H-M   'P 1'
#
loop_
_entity.id
_entity.type
_entity.pdbx_description
1 polymer ?
#
loop_
_entity_poly.entity_id
_entity_poly.type
_entity_poly.pdbx_seq_one_letter_code
_entity_poly.pdbx_strand_id
1 'polypeptide(L)'
;MLLQPAQAGGFQILRILQDTVSEEDAVALLLRVEELLAKNNRKIALSFNSTAYPYSKLISVITRCYQEITRANGTLAVILPSAAFARAADSVNLSSVVRIVSSEDELR
;
A
#
# COMPACT_ATOMS: atom_id res chain seq x y z
N MET A 1 -8.12 11.05 5.12
CA MET A 1 -7.61 10.32 3.94
C MET A 1 -8.61 10.34 2.77
N LEU A 2 -8.24 10.93 1.63
CA LEU A 2 -9.02 10.87 0.38
C LEU A 2 -8.66 9.58 -0.36
N LEU A 3 -9.47 8.54 -0.20
CA LEU A 3 -9.30 7.28 -0.93
C LEU A 3 -10.15 7.32 -2.20
N GLN A 4 -9.52 7.35 -3.36
CA GLN A 4 -10.22 7.09 -4.62
C GLN A 4 -10.04 5.61 -4.98
N PRO A 5 -11.11 4.79 -4.90
CA PRO A 5 -11.02 3.38 -5.28
C PRO A 5 -10.83 3.25 -6.80
N ALA A 6 -9.88 2.42 -7.19
CA ALA A 6 -9.67 2.00 -8.57
C ALA A 6 -9.36 0.50 -8.63
N GLN A 7 -9.43 -0.10 -9.82
CA GLN A 7 -9.15 -1.51 -10.02
C GLN A 7 -8.19 -1.71 -11.19
N ALA A 8 -7.16 -2.52 -10.98
CA ALA A 8 -6.25 -2.99 -12.03
C ALA A 8 -5.71 -4.38 -11.68
N GLY A 9 -5.66 -5.31 -12.65
CA GLY A 9 -5.10 -6.65 -12.42
C GLY A 9 -5.80 -7.47 -11.31
N GLY A 10 -7.07 -7.16 -11.02
CA GLY A 10 -7.82 -7.74 -9.91
C GLY A 10 -7.46 -7.19 -8.53
N PHE A 11 -6.60 -6.18 -8.44
CA PHE A 11 -6.32 -5.45 -7.21
C PHE A 11 -7.33 -4.34 -6.97
N GLN A 12 -7.76 -4.16 -5.72
CA GLN A 12 -8.38 -2.91 -5.27
C GLN A 12 -7.31 -1.92 -4.86
N ILE A 13 -7.32 -0.76 -5.51
CA ILE A 13 -6.30 0.27 -5.31
C ILE A 13 -6.81 1.30 -4.31
N LEU A 14 -6.06 1.48 -3.23
CA LEU A 14 -6.23 2.53 -2.24
C LEU A 14 -5.21 3.63 -2.52
N ARG A 15 -5.69 4.74 -3.12
CA ARG A 15 -4.85 5.91 -3.42
C ARG A 15 -4.71 6.79 -2.18
N ILE A 16 -3.47 7.05 -1.78
CA ILE A 16 -3.08 7.84 -0.62
C ILE A 16 -2.49 9.14 -1.15
N LEU A 17 -3.32 10.19 -1.10
CA LEU A 17 -3.03 11.48 -1.72
C LEU A 17 -2.24 12.46 -0.82
N GLN A 18 -1.90 12.05 0.39
CA GLN A 18 -1.19 12.87 1.37
C GLN A 18 0.33 12.66 1.28
N ASP A 19 1.08 13.75 1.44
CA ASP A 19 2.55 13.72 1.45
C ASP A 19 3.12 13.14 2.75
N THR A 20 2.36 13.27 3.84
CA THR A 20 2.68 12.76 5.17
C THR A 20 1.53 11.93 5.70
N VAL A 21 1.87 10.80 6.34
CA VAL A 21 0.89 9.91 6.96
C VAL A 21 0.93 10.12 8.46
N SER A 22 -0.17 10.64 9.02
CA SER A 22 -0.34 10.74 10.47
C SER A 22 -0.65 9.38 11.10
N GLU A 23 -0.72 9.31 12.42
CA GLU A 23 -1.19 8.08 13.09
C GLU A 23 -2.67 7.80 12.82
N GLU A 24 -3.49 8.84 12.74
CA GLU A 24 -4.91 8.72 12.40
C GLU A 24 -5.10 8.22 10.97
N ASP A 25 -4.28 8.70 10.01
CA ASP A 25 -4.32 8.22 8.63
C ASP A 25 -3.90 6.73 8.54
N ALA A 26 -2.91 6.32 9.33
CA ALA A 26 -2.49 4.93 9.43
C ALA A 26 -3.63 4.02 9.93
N VAL A 27 -4.33 4.44 10.98
CA VAL A 27 -5.49 3.73 11.53
C VAL A 27 -6.61 3.66 10.50
N ALA A 28 -6.93 4.79 9.84
CA ALA A 28 -7.95 4.84 8.80
C ALA A 28 -7.63 3.92 7.61
N LEU A 29 -6.36 3.82 7.23
CA LEU A 29 -5.93 2.91 6.16
C LEU A 29 -6.11 1.44 6.56
N LEU A 30 -5.73 1.07 7.78
CA LEU A 30 -5.90 -0.29 8.29
C LEU A 30 -7.37 -0.70 8.35
N LEU A 31 -8.23 0.17 8.89
CA LEU A 31 -9.69 -0.06 8.90
C LEU A 31 -10.22 -0.29 7.49
N ARG A 32 -9.74 0.48 6.50
CA ARG A 32 -10.15 0.27 5.11
C ARG A 32 -9.68 -1.06 4.53
N VAL A 33 -8.46 -1.47 4.85
CA VAL A 33 -7.93 -2.78 4.45
C VAL A 33 -8.81 -3.89 5.05
N GLU A 34 -9.14 -3.81 6.33
CA GLU A 34 -10.02 -4.77 7.01
C GLU A 34 -11.41 -4.82 6.37
N GLU A 35 -12.01 -3.68 6.04
CA GLU A 35 -13.29 -3.61 5.30
C GLU A 35 -13.23 -4.31 3.94
N LEU A 36 -12.12 -4.15 3.21
CA LEU A 36 -11.92 -4.83 1.91
C LEU A 36 -11.78 -6.35 2.10
N LEU A 37 -11.00 -6.77 3.10
CA LEU A 37 -10.82 -8.18 3.44
C LEU A 37 -12.13 -8.84 3.88
N ALA A 38 -12.97 -8.14 4.65
CA ALA A 38 -14.31 -8.60 5.05
C ALA A 38 -15.24 -8.80 3.85
N LYS A 39 -15.04 -8.03 2.77
CA LYS A 39 -15.74 -8.19 1.48
C LYS A 39 -15.08 -9.22 0.55
N ASN A 40 -14.15 -10.02 1.08
CA ASN A 40 -13.37 -11.02 0.36
C ASN A 40 -12.46 -10.45 -0.77
N ASN A 41 -12.15 -9.14 -0.74
CA ASN A 41 -11.16 -8.56 -1.64
C ASN A 41 -9.76 -8.83 -1.09
N ARG A 42 -9.12 -9.90 -1.59
CA ARG A 42 -7.81 -10.36 -1.10
C ARG A 42 -6.62 -9.75 -1.84
N LYS A 43 -6.83 -9.08 -2.96
CA LYS A 43 -5.78 -8.37 -3.71
C LYS A 43 -5.94 -6.86 -3.50
N ILE A 44 -5.01 -6.25 -2.78
CA ILE A 44 -5.08 -4.82 -2.42
C ILE A 44 -3.78 -4.15 -2.84
N ALA A 45 -3.88 -3.00 -3.49
CA ALA A 45 -2.74 -2.15 -3.86
C ALA A 45 -2.79 -0.84 -3.08
N LEU A 46 -1.66 -0.41 -2.55
CA LEU A 46 -1.51 0.93 -1.97
C LEU A 46 -0.79 1.80 -3.00
N SER A 47 -1.42 2.91 -3.42
CA SER A 47 -0.80 3.86 -4.34
C SER A 47 -0.48 5.13 -3.60
N PHE A 48 0.79 5.51 -3.56
CA PHE A 48 1.23 6.76 -2.95
C PHE A 48 1.38 7.86 -3.99
N ASN A 49 1.23 9.12 -3.59
CA ASN A 49 1.50 10.26 -4.46
C ASN A 49 3.02 10.44 -4.69
N SER A 50 3.41 11.12 -5.77
CA SER A 50 4.82 11.28 -6.17
C SER A 50 5.68 12.07 -5.19
N THR A 51 5.03 12.84 -4.32
CA THR A 51 5.62 13.67 -3.27
C THR A 51 5.75 12.93 -1.93
N ALA A 52 5.14 11.75 -1.79
CA ALA A 52 5.22 10.94 -0.57
C ALA A 52 6.64 10.43 -0.38
N TYR A 53 7.29 10.93 0.67
CA TYR A 53 8.63 10.50 1.02
C TYR A 53 8.57 9.28 1.95
N PRO A 54 9.42 8.25 1.73
CA PRO A 54 9.47 7.05 2.56
C PRO A 54 10.02 7.36 3.96
N TYR A 55 9.16 7.81 4.87
CA TYR A 55 9.50 7.90 6.29
C TYR A 55 9.24 6.57 6.99
N SER A 56 9.94 6.32 8.11
CA SER A 56 9.78 5.11 8.93
C SER A 56 8.33 4.78 9.29
N LYS A 57 7.50 5.81 9.48
CA LYS A 57 6.07 5.66 9.73
C LYS A 57 5.32 5.05 8.54
N LEU A 58 5.64 5.47 7.31
CA LEU A 58 5.00 4.95 6.10
C LEU A 58 5.31 3.47 5.89
N ILE A 59 6.58 3.10 6.07
CA ILE A 59 7.03 1.70 6.02
C ILE A 59 6.31 0.87 7.09
N SER A 60 6.22 1.37 8.33
CA SER A 60 5.50 0.68 9.41
C SER A 60 4.04 0.42 9.06
N VAL A 61 3.36 1.39 8.44
CA VAL A 61 1.97 1.25 7.99
C VAL A 61 1.84 0.19 6.90
N ILE A 62 2.72 0.19 5.90
CA ILE A 62 2.73 -0.81 4.84
C ILE A 62 2.97 -2.21 5.42
N THR A 63 3.91 -2.35 6.35
CA THR A 63 4.19 -3.63 7.02
C THR A 63 2.98 -4.13 7.80
N ARG A 64 2.25 -3.25 8.51
CA ARG A 64 1.01 -3.61 9.19
C ARG A 64 -0.07 -4.07 8.20
N CYS A 65 -0.27 -3.33 7.11
CA CYS A 65 -1.22 -3.72 6.06
C CYS A 65 -0.85 -5.09 5.46
N TYR A 66 0.45 -5.32 5.21
CA TYR A 66 0.95 -6.59 4.70
C TYR A 66 0.61 -7.75 5.65
N GLN A 67 0.82 -7.57 6.96
CA GLN A 67 0.52 -8.59 7.96
C GLN A 67 -0.97 -8.96 7.95
N GLU A 68 -1.87 -7.97 7.96
CA GLU A 68 -3.32 -8.24 7.95
C GLU A 68 -3.78 -8.91 6.66
N ILE A 69 -3.28 -8.46 5.51
CA ILE A 69 -3.62 -9.03 4.20
C ILE A 69 -3.10 -10.47 4.08
N THR A 70 -1.89 -10.74 4.55
CA THR A 70 -1.27 -12.08 4.48
C THR A 70 -1.97 -13.06 5.41
N ARG A 71 -2.35 -12.64 6.63
CA ARG A 71 -3.18 -13.45 7.55
C ARG A 71 -4.50 -13.87 6.90
N ALA A 72 -5.01 -13.03 6.02
CA ALA A 72 -6.19 -13.25 5.21
C ALA A 72 -5.96 -14.05 3.91
N ASN A 73 -4.78 -14.63 3.69
CA ASN A 73 -4.35 -15.26 2.44
C ASN A 73 -4.47 -14.34 1.21
N GLY A 74 -4.20 -13.06 1.40
CA GLY A 74 -4.23 -12.04 0.35
C GLY A 74 -2.86 -11.67 -0.20
N THR A 75 -2.86 -10.71 -1.12
CA THR A 75 -1.68 -10.15 -1.76
C THR A 75 -1.71 -8.64 -1.64
N LEU A 76 -0.64 -8.08 -1.10
CA LEU A 76 -0.40 -6.64 -1.09
C LEU A 76 0.54 -6.26 -2.23
N ALA A 77 0.13 -5.24 -2.98
CA ALA A 77 1.02 -4.51 -3.87
C ALA A 77 1.19 -3.06 -3.41
N VAL A 78 2.33 -2.47 -3.72
CA VAL A 78 2.58 -1.04 -3.49
C VAL A 78 2.98 -0.42 -4.82
N ILE A 79 2.22 0.57 -5.26
CA ILE A 79 2.50 1.37 -6.44
C ILE A 79 3.31 2.57 -5.96
N LEU A 80 4.60 2.56 -6.29
CA LEU A 80 5.56 3.57 -5.88
C LEU A 80 5.86 4.55 -7.01
N PRO A 81 5.76 5.86 -6.75
CA PRO A 81 5.99 6.86 -7.77
C PRO A 81 7.44 7.37 -7.83
N SER A 82 8.33 6.97 -6.91
CA SER A 82 9.71 7.49 -6.88
C SER A 82 10.79 6.43 -6.59
N ALA A 83 11.93 6.58 -7.25
CA ALA A 83 13.11 5.74 -7.04
C ALA A 83 13.69 5.88 -5.61
N ALA A 84 13.45 7.01 -4.94
CA ALA A 84 13.84 7.21 -3.56
C ALA A 84 13.10 6.26 -2.62
N PHE A 85 11.81 6.04 -2.85
CA PHE A 85 11.04 5.05 -2.10
C PHE A 85 11.56 3.64 -2.38
N ALA A 86 11.73 3.24 -3.64
CA ALA A 86 12.21 1.91 -3.97
C ALA A 86 13.49 1.55 -3.21
N ARG A 87 14.47 2.48 -3.17
CA ARG A 87 15.70 2.31 -2.38
C ARG A 87 15.46 2.16 -0.87
N ALA A 88 14.53 2.94 -0.30
CA ALA A 88 14.18 2.84 1.11
C ALA A 88 13.41 1.55 1.44
N ALA A 89 12.62 1.04 0.50
CA ALA A 89 11.95 -0.25 0.62
C ALA A 89 12.95 -1.41 0.56
N ASP A 90 13.93 -1.33 -0.34
CA ASP A 90 14.99 -2.33 -0.46
C ASP A 90 15.91 -2.36 0.76
N SER A 91 16.23 -1.21 1.37
CA SER A 91 17.08 -1.16 2.57
C SER A 91 16.47 -1.85 3.79
N VAL A 92 15.14 -1.97 3.82
CA VAL A 92 14.40 -2.71 4.86
C VAL A 92 13.89 -4.08 4.36
N ASN A 93 14.34 -4.51 3.18
CA ASN A 93 13.95 -5.76 2.52
C ASN A 93 12.43 -5.91 2.29
N LEU A 94 11.70 -4.80 2.16
CA LEU A 94 10.24 -4.80 1.95
C LEU A 94 9.86 -5.39 0.58
N SER A 95 10.72 -5.24 -0.42
CA SER A 95 10.55 -5.81 -1.76
C SER A 95 10.51 -7.35 -1.77
N SER A 96 11.03 -8.00 -0.73
CA SER A 96 10.94 -9.47 -0.59
C SER A 96 9.57 -9.98 -0.13
N VAL A 97 8.75 -9.10 0.45
CA VAL A 97 7.45 -9.45 1.04
C VAL A 97 6.26 -8.79 0.34
N VAL A 98 6.47 -7.63 -0.29
CA VAL A 98 5.42 -6.87 -0.96
C VAL A 98 5.76 -6.68 -2.43
N ARG A 99 4.79 -6.90 -3.32
CA ARG A 99 4.96 -6.61 -4.75
C ARG A 99 5.04 -5.10 -4.95
N ILE A 100 6.21 -4.60 -5.32
CA ILE A 100 6.42 -3.19 -5.63
C ILE A 100 6.34 -2.98 -7.14
N VAL A 101 5.55 -2.01 -7.58
CA VAL A 101 5.37 -1.66 -8.99
C VAL A 101 5.49 -0.15 -9.19
N SER A 102 5.83 0.30 -10.39
CA SER A 102 6.01 1.73 -10.69
C SER A 102 4.72 2.41 -11.16
N SER A 103 3.72 1.63 -11.56
CA SER A 103 2.46 2.12 -12.11
C SER A 103 1.29 1.14 -11.87
N GLU A 104 0.06 1.63 -12.00
CA GLU A 104 -1.15 0.77 -11.94
C GLU A 104 -1.17 -0.27 -13.08
N ASP A 105 -0.57 0.04 -14.22
CA ASP A 105 -0.52 -0.86 -15.40
C ASP A 105 0.32 -2.10 -15.16
N GLU A 106 1.32 -2.03 -14.29
CA GLU A 106 2.15 -3.16 -13.88
C GLU A 106 1.45 -4.13 -12.92
N LEU A 107 0.23 -3.82 -12.47
CA LEU A 107 -0.57 -4.73 -11.63
C LEU A 107 -1.24 -5.87 -12.43
N ARG A 108 -1.22 -5.79 -13.77
CA ARG A 108 -1.79 -6.79 -14.66
C ARG A 108 -1.21 -8.20 -14.44
#